data_AF-D3Y3R6-F1
#
_entry.id   AF-D3Y3R6-F1
#
_cell.length_a   1.000
_cell.length_b   1.000
_cell.length_c   1.000
_cell.angle_alpha   90.00
_cell.angle_beta   90.00
_cell.angle_gamma   90.00
#
_symmetry.space_group_name_H-M   'P 1'
#
loop_
_entity.id
_entity.type
_entity.pdbx_description
1 polymer ?
#
loop_
_entity_poly.entity_id
_entity_poly.type
_entity_poly.pdbx_seq_one_letter_code
_entity_poly.pdbx_strand_id
1 'polypeptide(L)' 'TSLSAAAGSAVAIATGNGNAGLSGWYLCMYVHKGALGRLGFFGFDLQDQCGATNVLSYQSDEGLALELRGPNYPNYAMK' A
#
# COMPACT_ATOMS: atom_id res chain seq x y z
N THR A 1 7.76 5.09 -5.86
CA THR A 1 7.23 3.74 -6.19
C THR A 1 8.28 2.66 -6.07
N SER A 2 9.47 2.79 -6.67
CA SER A 2 10.56 1.78 -6.63
C SER A 2 10.93 1.31 -5.21
N LEU A 3 11.11 2.24 -4.28
CA LEU A 3 11.45 1.94 -2.88
C LEU A 3 10.34 1.11 -2.20
N SER A 4 9.08 1.50 -2.40
CA SER A 4 7.91 0.82 -1.83
C SER A 4 7.73 -0.58 -2.39
N ALA A 5 7.96 -0.74 -3.69
CA ALA A 5 7.93 -2.03 -4.36
C ALA A 5 8.97 -2.98 -3.77
N ALA A 6 10.21 -2.52 -3.58
CA ALA A 6 11.27 -3.32 -2.96
C ALA A 6 10.92 -3.70 -1.51
N ALA A 7 10.42 -2.75 -0.71
CA ALA A 7 10.02 -3.00 0.67
C ALA A 7 8.86 -4.01 0.76
N GLY A 8 7.81 -3.81 -0.03
CA GLY A 8 6.66 -4.72 -0.06
C GLY A 8 7.01 -6.12 -0.54
N SER A 9 7.88 -6.24 -1.57
CA SER A 9 8.38 -7.53 -2.04
C SER A 9 9.23 -8.23 -0.98
N ALA A 10 10.12 -7.52 -0.29
CA ALA A 10 10.96 -8.11 0.77
C ALA A 10 10.10 -8.68 1.91
N VAL A 11 9.06 -7.95 2.34
CA VAL A 11 8.12 -8.44 3.37
C VAL A 11 7.32 -9.64 2.86
N ALA A 12 6.78 -9.58 1.63
CA ALA A 12 6.04 -10.70 1.05
C ALA A 12 6.88 -11.99 0.94
N ILE A 13 8.16 -11.87 0.55
CA ILE A 13 9.09 -13.01 0.48
C ILE A 13 9.37 -13.57 1.88
N ALA A 14 9.58 -12.69 2.86
CA ALA A 14 9.86 -13.11 4.23
C ALA A 14 8.66 -13.82 4.90
N THR A 15 7.43 -13.44 4.56
CA THR A 15 6.23 -13.97 5.22
C THR A 15 5.43 -14.97 4.37
N GLY A 16 5.71 -15.07 3.07
CA GLY A 16 4.88 -15.84 2.14
C GLY A 16 3.43 -15.34 2.04
N ASN A 17 3.19 -14.04 2.25
CA ASN A 17 1.84 -13.47 2.34
C ASN A 17 1.77 -12.09 1.66
N GLY A 18 0.93 -11.96 0.63
CA GLY A 18 0.77 -10.73 -0.15
C GLY A 18 0.24 -9.55 0.68
N ASN A 19 -0.63 -9.81 1.66
CA ASN A 19 -1.20 -8.77 2.50
C ASN A 19 -0.16 -8.19 3.47
N ALA A 20 0.75 -9.02 3.99
CA ALA A 20 1.89 -8.54 4.76
C ALA A 20 2.83 -7.69 3.89
N GLY A 21 3.06 -8.11 2.63
CA GLY A 21 3.77 -7.30 1.64
C GLY A 21 3.14 -5.93 1.40
N LEU A 22 1.80 -5.90 1.29
CA LEU A 22 1.05 -4.66 1.11
C LEU A 22 1.18 -3.71 2.32
N SER A 23 1.17 -4.25 3.54
CA SER A 23 1.52 -3.45 4.74
C SER A 23 2.94 -2.88 4.68
N GLY A 24 3.90 -3.66 4.18
CA GLY A 24 5.29 -3.21 3.98
C GLY A 24 5.41 -2.07 2.96
N TRP A 25 4.61 -2.10 1.89
CA TRP A 25 4.49 -0.99 0.94
C TRP A 25 4.02 0.29 1.63
N TYR A 26 2.87 0.25 2.33
CA TYR A 26 2.31 1.45 2.95
C TYR A 26 3.21 2.03 4.04
N LEU A 27 3.85 1.18 4.85
CA LEU A 27 4.85 1.62 5.83
C LEU A 27 6.02 2.34 5.15
N CYS A 28 6.52 1.82 4.02
CA CYS A 28 7.59 2.46 3.28
C CYS A 28 7.19 3.87 2.81
N MET A 29 5.94 4.08 2.40
CA MET A 29 5.46 5.41 1.98
C MET A 29 5.40 6.40 3.15
N TYR A 30 4.98 5.97 4.34
CA TYR A 30 5.00 6.83 5.52
C TYR A 30 6.41 7.20 5.95
N VAL A 31 7.31 6.22 6.02
CA VAL A 31 8.72 6.47 6.38
C VAL A 31 9.40 7.36 5.34
N HIS A 32 9.15 7.15 4.06
CA HIS A 32 9.70 8.00 2.99
C HIS A 32 9.22 9.45 3.12
N LYS A 33 7.91 9.66 3.33
CA LYS A 33 7.33 10.99 3.52
C LYS A 33 7.93 11.69 4.75
N GLY A 34 8.08 10.96 5.86
CA GLY A 34 8.70 11.48 7.08
C GLY A 34 10.21 11.78 6.93
N ALA A 35 10.95 10.90 6.25
CA ALA A 35 12.40 11.03 6.12
C ALA A 35 12.84 12.12 5.13
N LEU A 36 12.11 12.29 4.01
CA LEU A 36 12.53 13.18 2.93
C LEU A 36 11.69 14.47 2.84
N GLY A 37 10.64 14.59 3.67
CA GLY A 37 9.74 15.75 3.68
C GLY A 37 8.90 15.90 2.40
N ARG A 38 8.94 14.91 1.51
CA ARG A 38 8.21 14.85 0.24
C ARG A 38 7.89 13.40 -0.09
N LEU A 39 6.97 13.20 -1.02
CA LEU A 39 6.65 11.89 -1.55
C LEU A 39 6.51 11.96 -3.08
N GLY A 40 5.29 11.89 -3.62
CA GLY A 40 5.01 12.00 -5.05
C GLY A 40 4.34 13.31 -5.45
N PHE A 41 3.64 13.29 -6.58
CA PHE A 41 2.84 14.41 -7.07
C PHE A 41 1.59 14.65 -6.18
N PHE A 42 0.81 15.68 -6.47
CA PHE A 42 -0.40 16.00 -5.72
C PHE A 42 -1.47 14.90 -5.85
N GLY A 43 -1.86 14.29 -4.72
CA GLY A 43 -2.80 13.17 -4.69
C GLY A 43 -2.12 11.80 -4.67
N PHE A 44 -0.82 11.72 -4.98
CA PHE A 44 -0.06 10.45 -5.15
C PHE A 44 -0.28 9.45 -4.02
N ASP A 45 -0.43 9.94 -2.79
CA ASP A 45 -0.56 9.15 -1.58
C ASP A 45 -2.00 8.89 -1.14
N LEU A 46 -3.01 9.15 -1.98
CA LEU A 46 -4.42 8.86 -1.66
C LEU A 46 -4.58 7.41 -1.18
N GLN A 47 -4.09 6.46 -1.99
CA GLN A 47 -4.14 5.05 -1.63
C GLN A 47 -3.25 4.70 -0.45
N ASP A 48 -2.14 5.43 -0.26
CA ASP A 48 -1.16 5.13 0.77
C ASP A 48 -1.63 5.64 2.14
N GLN A 49 -2.37 6.76 2.19
CA GLN A 49 -3.00 7.27 3.42
C GLN A 49 -4.16 6.37 3.88
N CYS A 50 -4.98 5.86 2.95
CA CYS A 50 -6.01 4.86 3.26
C CYS A 50 -5.43 3.44 3.41
N GLY A 51 -4.15 3.25 3.07
CA GLY A 51 -3.56 1.94 2.85
C GLY A 51 -3.56 1.07 4.10
N ALA A 52 -2.96 1.57 5.19
CA ALA A 52 -2.74 0.79 6.40
C ALA A 52 -4.03 0.31 7.08
N THR A 53 -5.09 1.11 7.06
CA THR A 53 -6.41 0.72 7.60
C THR A 53 -7.07 -0.34 6.74
N ASN A 54 -6.87 -0.28 5.42
CA ASN A 54 -7.60 -1.11 4.48
C ASN A 54 -6.85 -2.40 4.10
N VAL A 55 -5.63 -2.65 4.60
CA VAL A 55 -4.91 -3.91 4.32
C VAL A 55 -5.66 -5.10 4.93
N LEU A 56 -6.03 -5.02 6.21
CA LEU A 56 -6.66 -6.11 6.97
C LEU A 56 -8.13 -5.83 7.31
N SER A 57 -8.72 -4.80 6.71
CA SER A 57 -10.15 -4.55 6.89
C SER A 57 -10.97 -5.68 6.26
N TYR A 58 -12.18 -5.84 6.77
CA TYR A 58 -13.18 -6.81 6.27
C TYR A 58 -14.47 -6.09 5.84
N GLN A 59 -14.45 -4.75 5.83
CA GLN A 59 -15.58 -3.92 5.44
C GLN A 59 -15.82 -4.01 3.94
N SER A 60 -17.06 -3.71 3.52
CA SER A 60 -17.60 -4.02 2.20
C SER A 60 -16.69 -3.64 1.04
N ASP A 61 -16.22 -2.39 1.00
CA ASP A 61 -15.46 -1.81 -0.10
C ASP A 61 -13.96 -1.63 0.24
N GLU A 62 -13.54 -2.16 1.39
CA GLU A 62 -12.17 -2.05 1.88
C GLU A 62 -11.45 -3.41 1.94
N GLY A 63 -12.15 -4.46 2.35
CA GLY A 63 -11.53 -5.75 2.66
C GLY A 63 -11.37 -6.65 1.44
N LEU A 64 -10.15 -6.78 0.93
CA LEU A 64 -9.84 -7.71 -0.16
C LEU A 64 -8.39 -8.18 -0.12
N ALA A 65 -8.13 -9.47 -0.39
CA ALA A 65 -6.78 -10.00 -0.53
C ALA A 65 -6.04 -9.31 -1.68
N LEU A 66 -4.74 -9.03 -1.52
CA LEU A 66 -3.94 -8.29 -2.50
C LEU A 66 -4.07 -8.87 -3.92
N GLU A 67 -4.04 -10.19 -4.04
CA GLU A 67 -4.10 -10.94 -5.29
C GLU A 67 -5.42 -10.76 -6.04
N LEU A 68 -6.49 -10.34 -5.35
CA LEU A 68 -7.82 -10.07 -5.91
C LEU A 68 -8.08 -8.58 -6.09
N ARG A 69 -7.23 -7.70 -5.56
CA ARG A 69 -7.33 -6.26 -5.80
C ARG A 69 -6.93 -5.95 -7.24
N GLY A 70 -7.38 -4.81 -7.72
CA GLY A 70 -7.06 -4.35 -9.07
C GLY A 70 -7.42 -2.90 -9.27
N PRO A 71 -7.37 -2.41 -10.53
CA PRO A 71 -7.66 -1.01 -10.85
C PRO A 71 -9.06 -0.53 -10.44
N ASN A 72 -10.00 -1.45 -10.19
CA ASN A 72 -11.36 -1.11 -9.75
C ASN A 72 -11.54 -1.17 -8.21
N TYR A 73 -10.50 -1.51 -7.45
CA TYR A 73 -10.54 -1.38 -6.00
C TYR A 73 -10.59 0.12 -5.64
N PRO A 74 -11.47 0.59 -4.74
CA PRO A 74 -11.82 2.02 -4.65
C PRO A 74 -10.62 2.96 -4.52
N ASN A 75 -9.68 2.62 -3.64
CA ASN A 75 -8.51 3.45 -3.39
C ASN A 75 -7.45 3.36 -4.51
N TYR A 76 -7.57 2.41 -5.45
CA TYR A 76 -6.62 2.19 -6.55
C TYR A 76 -7.11 2.76 -7.89
N ALA A 77 -8.37 3.21 -7.94
CA ALA A 77 -8.99 3.74 -9.15
C ALA A 77 -8.38 5.07 -9.61
N MET A 78 -7.75 5.81 -8.69
CA MET A 78 -7.05 7.06 -8.95
C MET A 78 -5.73 7.09 -8.19
N LYS A 79 -4.79 7.91 -8.66
CA LYS A 79 -3.51 8.18 -8.02
C LYS A 79 -3.36 9.65 -7.74
#